data_AF-A0A1E7F873-F1
#
_entry.id   AF-A0A1E7F873-F1
#
_cell.length_a   1.000
_cell.length_b   1.000
_cell.length_c   1.000
_cell.angle_alpha   90.00
_cell.angle_beta   90.00
_cell.angle_gamma   90.00
#
_symmetry.space_group_name_H-M   'P 1'
#
loop_
_entity.id
_entity.type
_entity.pdbx_description
1 polymer ?
#
loop_
_entity_poly.entity_id
_entity_poly.type
_entity_poly.pdbx_seq_one_letter_code
_entity_poly.pdbx_strand_id
1 'polypeptide(L)'
;MTVLSHPNKYGEMYPTHLLAKKLNNRACRLIIVTTRKARAGAIRGSGNKSCCFNESIALLMKAFKLTEHDISMNNNIHNNDKVPCICEFCCLDSCLTTNNSSHERNNKNPIVNSVGLSGSGTTHLGEKQQQQQQQQHDHDQHHYMGVTLSIVILFNLALVHHLKAISMIEEEKEDNNNEIETTTSSYSLIMTELYIATKLYELSYELQCREHVRIETIPVSNNNVSNNNNYVNNMNKQHLTNLRFLIIITNNLGEIHRVIGNQKKYTMCLQHLLSCIMYIVDNNRNNFDISGSKSLVHILLDSTEFVEGVIRNISSIVVTTISASAA
;
A
#
# COMPACT_ATOMS: atom_id res chain seq x y z
N MET A 1 9.11 -5.13 -26.63
CA MET A 1 9.17 -4.33 -25.39
C MET A 1 10.62 -4.33 -24.93
N THR A 2 11.40 -3.34 -25.37
CA THR A 2 12.82 -3.20 -25.02
C THR A 2 12.89 -2.69 -23.57
N VAL A 3 13.35 -3.54 -22.66
CA VAL A 3 13.48 -3.20 -21.24
C VAL A 3 14.43 -2.02 -21.12
N LEU A 4 13.97 -0.96 -20.46
CA LEU A 4 14.75 0.23 -20.13
C LEU A 4 15.79 -0.11 -19.05
N SER A 5 16.77 -0.95 -19.38
CA SER A 5 18.01 -1.06 -18.61
C SER A 5 19.06 -0.22 -19.33
N HIS A 6 18.96 1.11 -19.21
CA HIS A 6 20.13 1.93 -19.49
C HIS A 6 21.18 1.60 -18.42
N PRO A 7 22.35 1.06 -18.79
CA PRO A 7 23.40 0.81 -17.83
C PRO A 7 23.76 2.14 -17.17
N ASN A 8 23.82 2.16 -15.84
CA ASN A 8 24.40 3.27 -15.11
C ASN A 8 25.86 3.45 -15.60
N LYS A 9 26.47 4.63 -15.38
CA LYS A 9 27.87 4.91 -15.78
C LYS A 9 28.90 3.89 -15.27
N TYR A 10 28.50 3.03 -14.33
CA TYR A 10 29.30 1.98 -13.70
C TYR A 10 28.91 0.55 -14.11
N GLY A 11 28.01 0.35 -15.08
CA GLY A 11 27.59 -0.99 -15.52
C GLY A 11 26.73 -1.77 -14.51
N GLU A 12 26.46 -1.22 -13.33
CA GLU A 12 25.60 -1.83 -12.32
C GLU A 12 24.13 -1.72 -12.73
N MET A 13 23.48 -2.86 -12.95
CA MET A 13 22.03 -2.96 -13.14
C MET A 13 21.35 -2.82 -11.78
N TYR A 14 20.39 -1.89 -11.68
CA TYR A 14 19.56 -1.77 -10.49
C TYR A 14 18.83 -3.10 -10.23
N PRO A 15 18.87 -3.66 -9.00
CA PRO A 15 18.13 -4.87 -8.71
C PRO A 15 16.64 -4.70 -9.07
N THR A 16 16.12 -5.67 -9.80
CA THR A 16 14.76 -5.69 -10.38
C THR A 16 13.68 -5.46 -9.34
N HIS A 17 13.74 -6.14 -8.19
CA HIS A 17 12.83 -5.94 -7.06
C HIS A 17 12.87 -4.50 -6.49
N LEU A 18 14.04 -3.86 -6.39
CA LEU A 18 14.14 -2.47 -5.93
C LEU A 18 13.56 -1.50 -6.94
N LEU A 19 13.74 -1.76 -8.24
CA LEU A 19 13.12 -0.98 -9.29
C LEU A 19 11.59 -1.13 -9.27
N ALA A 20 11.08 -2.35 -9.09
CA ALA A 20 9.66 -2.61 -8.94
C ALA A 20 9.07 -1.83 -7.75
N LYS A 21 9.74 -1.87 -6.58
CA LYS A 21 9.36 -1.10 -5.39
C LYS A 21 9.33 0.41 -5.67
N LYS A 22 10.36 0.96 -6.32
CA LYS A 22 10.40 2.39 -6.70
C LYS A 22 9.26 2.78 -7.64
N LEU A 23 8.96 1.94 -8.62
CA LEU A 23 7.85 2.16 -9.57
C LEU A 23 6.50 2.13 -8.86
N ASN A 24 6.30 1.16 -7.96
CA ASN A 24 5.11 1.08 -7.11
C ASN A 24 4.95 2.36 -6.28
N ASN A 25 5.99 2.79 -5.57
CA ASN A 25 5.96 3.98 -4.72
C ASN A 25 5.69 5.27 -5.53
N ARG A 26 6.24 5.38 -6.74
CA ARG A 26 5.94 6.51 -7.64
C ARG A 26 4.48 6.49 -8.08
N ALA A 27 3.95 5.33 -8.46
CA ALA A 27 2.55 5.20 -8.85
C ALA A 27 1.63 5.58 -7.68
N CYS A 28 1.89 5.07 -6.49
CA CYS A 28 1.19 5.43 -5.26
C CYS A 28 1.15 6.95 -5.03
N ARG A 29 2.30 7.64 -5.12
CA ARG A 29 2.35 9.11 -5.02
C ARG A 29 1.45 9.80 -6.05
N LEU A 30 1.43 9.34 -7.31
CA LEU A 30 0.55 9.91 -8.33
C LEU A 30 -0.92 9.76 -7.96
N ILE A 31 -1.35 8.56 -7.55
CA ILE A 31 -2.72 8.28 -7.12
C ILE A 31 -3.17 9.26 -6.03
N ILE A 32 -2.30 9.54 -5.07
CA ILE A 32 -2.62 10.41 -3.93
C ILE A 32 -2.70 11.87 -4.33
N VAL A 33 -1.76 12.33 -5.14
CA VAL A 33 -1.83 13.69 -5.67
C VAL A 33 -3.11 13.88 -6.49
N THR A 34 -3.47 12.91 -7.32
CA THR A 34 -4.69 12.95 -8.13
C THR A 34 -5.96 12.95 -7.28
N THR A 35 -6.07 12.05 -6.31
CA THR A 35 -7.24 11.97 -5.41
C THR A 35 -7.39 13.20 -4.52
N ARG A 36 -6.29 13.74 -3.98
CA ARG A 36 -6.32 15.00 -3.20
C ARG A 36 -6.76 16.18 -4.05
N LYS A 37 -6.21 16.31 -5.26
CA LYS A 37 -6.60 17.38 -6.20
C LYS A 37 -8.06 17.26 -6.65
N ALA A 38 -8.56 16.04 -6.85
CA ALA A 38 -9.96 15.78 -7.17
C ALA A 38 -10.88 16.26 -6.04
N ARG A 39 -10.60 15.89 -4.79
CA ARG A 39 -11.36 16.37 -3.61
C ARG A 39 -11.34 17.88 -3.41
N ALA A 40 -10.21 18.51 -3.70
CA ALA A 40 -10.08 19.96 -3.57
C ALA A 40 -10.85 20.74 -4.64
N GLY A 41 -11.50 20.06 -5.61
CA GLY A 41 -12.12 20.70 -6.77
C GLY A 41 -11.11 21.43 -7.67
N ALA A 42 -9.81 21.16 -7.48
CA ALA A 42 -8.71 21.86 -8.15
C ALA A 42 -8.50 21.37 -9.59
N ILE A 43 -9.12 20.24 -9.98
CA ILE A 43 -9.10 19.73 -11.34
C ILE A 43 -10.49 19.92 -11.94
N ARG A 44 -10.75 21.10 -12.47
CA ARG A 44 -11.90 21.38 -13.35
C ARG A 44 -11.47 21.06 -14.78
N GLY A 45 -11.66 19.81 -15.20
CA GLY A 45 -11.32 19.34 -16.54
C GLY A 45 -11.01 17.84 -16.57
N SER A 46 -11.88 17.06 -17.23
CA SER A 46 -11.82 15.58 -17.28
C SER A 46 -10.50 15.04 -17.82
N GLY A 47 -9.88 15.75 -18.78
CA GLY A 47 -8.64 15.30 -19.44
C GLY A 47 -7.44 15.12 -18.50
N ASN A 48 -7.36 15.91 -17.42
CA ASN A 48 -6.21 15.87 -16.50
C ASN A 48 -6.33 14.80 -15.41
N LYS A 49 -7.54 14.32 -15.06
CA LYS A 49 -7.67 13.23 -14.07
C LYS A 49 -7.32 11.88 -14.68
N SER A 50 -7.84 11.61 -15.89
CA SER A 50 -7.61 10.33 -16.57
C SER A 50 -6.14 10.09 -16.90
N CYS A 51 -5.36 11.14 -17.19
CA CYS A 51 -3.95 10.97 -17.56
C CYS A 51 -3.10 10.46 -16.37
N CYS A 52 -3.37 10.93 -15.15
CA CYS A 52 -2.64 10.49 -13.96
C CYS A 52 -2.92 9.03 -13.58
N PHE A 53 -4.19 8.58 -13.73
CA PHE A 53 -4.52 7.17 -13.49
C PHE A 53 -3.87 6.26 -14.54
N ASN A 54 -3.86 6.65 -15.81
CA ASN A 54 -3.21 5.89 -16.86
C ASN A 54 -1.68 5.82 -16.66
N GLU A 55 -1.03 6.90 -16.22
CA GLU A 55 0.40 6.88 -15.85
C GLU A 55 0.65 5.93 -14.67
N SER A 56 -0.21 5.98 -13.64
CA SER A 56 -0.10 5.11 -12.47
C SER A 56 -0.25 3.63 -12.84
N ILE A 57 -1.23 3.29 -13.69
CA ILE A 57 -1.41 1.93 -14.25
C ILE A 57 -0.15 1.49 -15.00
N ALA A 58 0.39 2.35 -15.87
CA ALA A 58 1.57 2.00 -16.65
C ALA A 58 2.80 1.73 -15.76
N LEU A 59 2.98 2.49 -14.67
CA LEU A 59 4.05 2.27 -13.70
C LEU A 59 3.84 0.96 -12.92
N LEU A 60 2.62 0.69 -12.45
CA LEU A 60 2.30 -0.54 -11.71
C LEU A 60 2.42 -1.79 -12.58
N MET A 61 1.98 -1.74 -13.84
CA MET A 61 2.16 -2.84 -14.79
C MET A 61 3.63 -3.11 -15.09
N LYS A 62 4.48 -2.08 -15.14
CA LYS A 62 5.94 -2.25 -15.26
C LYS A 62 6.53 -2.87 -13.98
N ALA A 63 6.11 -2.41 -12.80
CA ALA A 63 6.53 -2.98 -11.52
C ALA A 63 6.16 -4.46 -11.42
N PHE A 64 4.94 -4.82 -11.81
CA PHE A 64 4.44 -6.19 -11.77
C PHE A 64 5.26 -7.13 -12.68
N LYS A 65 5.56 -6.71 -13.90
CA LYS A 65 6.40 -7.49 -14.84
C LYS A 65 7.81 -7.73 -14.30
N LEU A 66 8.38 -6.76 -13.58
CA LEU A 66 9.69 -6.93 -12.93
C LEU A 66 9.61 -7.97 -11.81
N THR A 67 8.54 -7.97 -11.01
CA THR A 67 8.35 -8.99 -9.96
C THR A 67 8.11 -10.39 -10.52
N GLU A 68 7.44 -10.51 -11.67
CA GLU A 68 7.20 -11.80 -12.33
C GLU A 68 8.52 -12.43 -12.81
N HIS A 69 9.40 -11.63 -13.40
CA HIS A 69 10.73 -12.06 -13.80
C HIS A 69 11.53 -12.61 -12.60
N ASP A 70 11.49 -11.91 -11.46
CA ASP A 70 12.20 -12.33 -10.25
C ASP A 70 11.68 -13.65 -9.67
N ILE A 71 10.36 -13.86 -9.73
CA ILE A 71 9.74 -15.12 -9.30
C ILE A 71 10.18 -16.27 -10.22
N SER A 72 10.16 -16.07 -11.54
CA SER A 72 10.55 -17.11 -12.50
C SER A 72 12.00 -17.56 -12.37
N MET A 73 12.92 -16.62 -12.10
CA MET A 73 14.34 -16.92 -11.97
C MET A 73 14.66 -17.70 -10.68
N ASN A 74 13.90 -17.46 -9.61
CA ASN A 74 14.09 -18.17 -8.35
C ASN A 74 13.60 -19.63 -8.37
N ASN A 75 12.59 -19.97 -9.18
CA ASN A 75 12.03 -21.33 -9.23
C ASN A 75 12.99 -22.40 -9.80
N ASN A 76 14.08 -21.99 -10.47
CA ASN A 76 15.06 -22.91 -11.07
C ASN A 76 16.24 -23.26 -10.14
N ILE A 77 16.36 -22.60 -8.98
CA ILE A 77 17.42 -22.88 -8.01
C ILE A 77 16.85 -23.86 -6.98
N HIS A 78 17.38 -25.09 -6.97
CA HIS A 78 16.93 -26.18 -6.10
C HIS A 78 16.69 -25.73 -4.64
N ASN A 79 15.58 -26.22 -4.08
CA ASN A 79 14.58 -25.39 -3.44
C ASN A 79 14.41 -25.68 -1.93
N ASN A 80 15.48 -26.04 -1.21
CA ASN A 80 15.29 -26.64 0.11
C ASN A 80 15.44 -25.71 1.33
N ASP A 81 16.03 -24.52 1.24
CA ASP A 81 16.35 -23.75 2.46
C ASP A 81 16.11 -22.22 2.40
N LYS A 82 15.43 -21.68 1.39
CA LYS A 82 15.12 -20.24 1.38
C LYS A 82 13.94 -19.94 2.31
N VAL A 83 14.25 -19.77 3.59
CA VAL A 83 13.33 -19.25 4.61
C VAL A 83 12.84 -17.87 4.15
N PRO A 84 11.51 -17.61 4.09
CA PRO A 84 10.98 -16.29 3.76
C PRO A 84 11.53 -15.23 4.73
N CYS A 85 11.77 -14.00 4.27
CA CYS A 85 12.25 -12.98 5.21
C CYS A 85 11.20 -12.68 6.27
N ILE A 86 11.57 -12.87 7.54
CA ILE A 86 10.76 -12.49 8.71
C ILE A 86 11.19 -11.10 9.23
N CYS A 87 11.99 -10.37 8.46
CA CYS A 87 12.43 -9.03 8.80
C CYS A 87 11.24 -8.06 8.79
N GLU A 88 11.24 -7.15 9.76
CA GLU A 88 10.22 -6.12 9.88
C GLU A 88 10.08 -5.31 8.58
N PHE A 89 11.17 -5.04 7.87
CA PHE A 89 11.14 -4.23 6.64
C PHE A 89 10.55 -4.91 5.40
N CYS A 90 10.42 -6.24 5.39
CA CYS A 90 9.85 -6.97 4.24
C CYS A 90 8.45 -7.50 4.49
N CYS A 91 7.91 -7.35 5.70
CA CYS A 91 6.52 -7.67 5.93
C CYS A 91 5.60 -6.60 5.30
N LEU A 92 4.35 -6.99 5.02
CA LEU A 92 3.31 -6.07 4.60
C LEU A 92 3.19 -4.89 5.57
N ASP A 93 3.45 -5.11 6.86
CA ASP A 93 3.31 -4.09 7.89
C ASP A 93 4.22 -2.91 7.59
N SER A 94 5.51 -3.09 7.28
CA SER A 94 6.39 -1.98 6.90
C SER A 94 6.04 -1.34 5.55
N CYS A 95 5.26 -2.01 4.72
CA CYS A 95 4.73 -1.42 3.49
C CYS A 95 3.45 -0.61 3.75
N LEU A 96 2.76 -0.90 4.86
CA LEU A 96 1.48 -0.31 5.24
C LEU A 96 1.63 0.74 6.37
N THR A 97 2.65 0.63 7.22
CA THR A 97 2.88 1.51 8.36
C THR A 97 3.49 2.81 7.88
N THR A 98 2.79 3.89 8.22
CA THR A 98 3.21 5.25 7.96
C THR A 98 4.32 5.61 8.96
N ASN A 99 5.53 5.92 8.49
CA ASN A 99 6.48 6.69 9.29
C ASN A 99 5.96 8.13 9.42
N ASN A 100 4.91 8.31 10.23
CA ASN A 100 4.44 9.62 10.72
C ASN A 100 5.48 10.27 11.66
N SER A 101 6.65 9.66 11.83
CA SER A 101 7.80 10.15 12.59
C SER A 101 8.65 11.19 11.83
N SER A 102 8.19 11.69 10.67
CA SER A 102 8.80 12.87 10.05
C SER A 102 8.50 14.11 10.90
N HIS A 103 9.31 14.26 11.95
CA HIS A 103 9.63 15.47 12.69
C HIS A 103 8.75 16.69 12.35
N GLU A 104 7.87 17.03 13.29
CA GLU A 104 7.49 18.41 13.56
C GLU A 104 8.76 19.27 13.70
N ARG A 105 9.29 19.80 12.60
CA ARG A 105 10.07 21.03 12.63
C ARG A 105 9.10 22.21 12.62
N ASN A 106 8.23 22.26 13.62
CA ASN A 106 7.54 23.48 14.00
C ASN A 106 8.53 24.34 14.79
N ASN A 107 9.41 25.05 14.08
CA ASN A 107 10.05 26.23 14.64
C ASN A 107 9.57 27.45 13.87
N LYS A 108 8.35 27.88 14.19
CA LYS A 108 7.82 29.21 13.84
C LYS A 108 8.11 30.14 15.02
N ASN A 109 9.12 30.99 14.87
CA ASN A 109 9.16 32.30 15.51
C ASN A 109 9.46 33.33 14.42
N PRO A 110 8.50 34.18 14.00
CA PRO A 110 8.83 35.44 13.36
C PRO A 110 9.05 36.47 14.47
N ILE A 111 10.30 36.68 14.88
CA ILE A 111 10.65 37.86 15.68
C ILE A 111 10.82 39.03 14.71
N VAL A 112 9.95 40.01 14.88
CA VAL A 112 9.99 41.32 14.23
C VAL A 112 11.13 42.16 14.84
N ASN A 113 11.90 42.80 13.95
CA ASN A 113 12.78 43.96 14.13
C ASN A 113 13.94 43.91 15.14
N SER A 114 15.18 43.89 14.61
CA SER A 114 16.14 44.95 14.91
C SER A 114 17.13 45.15 13.76
N VAL A 115 17.31 46.41 13.41
CA VAL A 115 18.29 46.94 12.46
C VAL A 115 19.69 46.74 13.06
N GLY A 116 20.60 46.14 12.30
CA GLY A 116 22.00 45.97 12.68
C GLY A 116 22.87 45.60 11.48
N LEU A 117 23.69 46.54 11.04
CA LEU A 117 24.66 46.45 9.95
C LEU A 117 25.71 45.33 10.13
N SER A 118 26.17 44.81 8.98
CA SER A 118 27.52 44.31 8.69
C SER A 118 27.99 42.99 9.34
N GLY A 119 28.28 41.98 8.50
CA GLY A 119 29.02 40.80 8.93
C GLY A 119 29.19 39.74 7.84
N SER A 120 30.43 39.57 7.40
CA SER A 120 30.91 38.72 6.30
C SER A 120 30.77 37.21 6.52
N GLY A 121 30.46 36.48 5.43
CA GLY A 121 31.26 35.34 4.98
C GLY A 121 31.07 33.93 5.60
N THR A 122 30.92 32.98 4.67
CA THR A 122 31.51 31.62 4.65
C THR A 122 30.80 30.40 5.30
N THR A 123 30.53 29.43 4.40
CA THR A 123 30.56 27.95 4.54
C THR A 123 29.54 27.27 5.46
N HIS A 124 28.41 26.80 4.89
CA HIS A 124 27.59 25.74 5.51
C HIS A 124 26.83 24.87 4.48
N LEU A 125 27.48 24.53 3.35
CA LEU A 125 26.88 23.68 2.30
C LEU A 125 27.28 22.18 2.36
N GLY A 126 28.12 21.76 3.31
CA GLY A 126 28.72 20.42 3.34
C GLY A 126 27.93 19.33 4.09
N GLU A 127 27.07 19.68 5.06
CA GLU A 127 26.57 18.68 6.03
C GLU A 127 25.26 17.99 5.62
N LYS A 128 24.53 18.51 4.62
CA LYS A 128 23.28 17.88 4.17
C LYS A 128 23.47 16.70 3.20
N GLN A 129 24.68 16.52 2.63
CA GLN A 129 24.95 15.39 1.74
C GLN A 129 25.41 14.12 2.48
N GLN A 130 26.02 14.24 3.65
CA GLN A 130 26.51 13.06 4.40
C GLN A 130 25.39 12.27 5.10
N GLN A 131 24.32 12.92 5.57
CA GLN A 131 23.21 12.20 6.23
C GLN A 131 22.35 11.34 5.30
N GLN A 132 22.35 11.59 3.97
CA GLN A 132 21.65 10.71 3.02
C GLN A 132 22.48 9.47 2.61
N GLN A 133 23.81 9.52 2.70
CA GLN A 133 24.65 8.37 2.35
C GLN A 133 24.77 7.36 3.51
N GLN A 134 24.67 7.80 4.76
CA GLN A 134 24.86 6.92 5.91
C GLN A 134 23.66 6.01 6.26
N GLN A 135 22.47 6.26 5.67
CA GLN A 135 21.34 5.33 5.75
C GLN A 135 21.33 4.25 4.66
N GLN A 136 22.23 4.31 3.67
CA GLN A 136 22.25 3.33 2.57
C GLN A 136 23.14 2.11 2.87
N HIS A 137 24.07 2.21 3.82
CA HIS A 137 25.13 1.19 3.97
C HIS A 137 24.77 -0.01 4.86
N ASP A 138 23.66 0.02 5.60
CA ASP A 138 23.23 -1.07 6.51
C ASP A 138 21.95 -1.80 6.03
N HIS A 139 21.55 -1.58 4.76
CA HIS A 139 20.30 -2.09 4.18
C HIS A 139 20.49 -3.14 3.08
N ASP A 140 21.72 -3.56 2.80
CA ASP A 140 22.02 -4.56 1.76
C ASP A 140 21.82 -6.02 2.23
N GLN A 141 21.10 -6.26 3.33
CA GLN A 141 20.50 -7.57 3.52
C GLN A 141 19.39 -7.71 2.47
N HIS A 142 19.73 -8.39 1.38
CA HIS A 142 18.91 -8.71 0.21
C HIS A 142 17.72 -9.59 0.60
N HIS A 143 16.79 -9.02 1.35
CA HIS A 143 15.60 -9.69 1.79
C HIS A 143 14.60 -9.67 0.64
N TYR A 144 14.42 -10.83 0.04
CA TYR A 144 13.47 -11.04 -1.03
C TYR A 144 12.06 -10.79 -0.49
N MET A 145 11.49 -9.60 -0.78
CA MET A 145 10.08 -9.29 -0.51
C MET A 145 9.11 -10.18 -1.30
N GLY A 146 9.61 -10.89 -2.32
CA GLY A 146 8.91 -11.96 -3.02
C GLY A 146 7.45 -11.71 -3.35
N VAL A 147 6.62 -12.65 -2.92
CA VAL A 147 5.17 -12.67 -3.17
C VAL A 147 4.48 -11.43 -2.58
N THR A 148 4.97 -10.91 -1.45
CA THR A 148 4.41 -9.74 -0.77
C THR A 148 4.41 -8.50 -1.65
N LEU A 149 5.52 -8.22 -2.36
CA LEU A 149 5.59 -7.06 -3.26
C LEU A 149 4.61 -7.22 -4.42
N SER A 150 4.49 -8.42 -4.99
CA SER A 150 3.52 -8.69 -6.07
C SER A 150 2.07 -8.48 -5.61
N ILE A 151 1.73 -8.92 -4.40
CA ILE A 151 0.40 -8.70 -3.79
C ILE A 151 0.13 -7.19 -3.63
N VAL A 152 1.10 -6.43 -3.13
CA VAL A 152 0.95 -4.96 -2.96
C VAL A 152 0.77 -4.27 -4.32
N ILE A 153 1.52 -4.67 -5.35
CA ILE A 153 1.39 -4.10 -6.69
C ILE A 153 0.01 -4.42 -7.29
N LEU A 154 -0.47 -5.67 -7.17
CA LEU A 154 -1.80 -6.06 -7.65
C LEU A 154 -2.91 -5.30 -6.94
N PHE A 155 -2.80 -5.14 -5.62
CA PHE A 155 -3.73 -4.34 -4.84
C PHE A 155 -3.75 -2.88 -5.29
N ASN A 156 -2.58 -2.26 -5.46
CA ASN A 156 -2.50 -0.88 -5.94
C ASN A 156 -3.05 -0.74 -7.37
N LEU A 157 -2.85 -1.74 -8.23
CA LEU A 157 -3.43 -1.74 -9.57
C LEU A 157 -4.97 -1.81 -9.51
N ALA A 158 -5.52 -2.68 -8.66
CA ALA A 158 -6.95 -2.76 -8.41
C ALA A 158 -7.52 -1.43 -7.91
N LEU A 159 -6.78 -0.79 -7.00
CA LEU A 159 -7.13 0.51 -6.43
C LEU A 159 -7.19 1.62 -7.47
N VAL A 160 -6.23 1.68 -8.40
CA VAL A 160 -6.24 2.69 -9.47
C VAL A 160 -7.47 2.53 -10.36
N HIS A 161 -7.77 1.31 -10.79
CA HIS A 161 -8.94 1.04 -11.64
C HIS A 161 -10.25 1.39 -10.91
N HIS A 162 -10.36 1.05 -9.62
CA HIS A 162 -11.50 1.42 -8.78
C HIS A 162 -11.67 2.94 -8.67
N LEU A 163 -10.59 3.67 -8.36
CA LEU A 163 -10.64 5.13 -8.25
C LEU A 163 -10.91 5.83 -9.58
N LYS A 164 -10.39 5.29 -10.68
CA LYS A 164 -10.67 5.78 -12.02
C LYS A 164 -12.15 5.65 -12.35
N ALA A 165 -12.77 4.51 -12.04
CA ALA A 165 -14.21 4.32 -12.19
C ALA A 165 -15.03 5.31 -11.34
N ILE A 166 -14.62 5.58 -10.10
CA ILE A 166 -15.27 6.57 -9.24
C ILE A 166 -15.18 7.98 -9.83
N SER A 167 -14.00 8.37 -10.33
CA SER A 167 -13.82 9.68 -10.97
C SER A 167 -14.74 9.84 -12.18
N MET A 168 -14.95 8.79 -12.98
CA MET A 168 -15.88 8.80 -14.11
C MET A 168 -17.33 8.95 -13.66
N ILE A 169 -17.75 8.24 -12.60
CA ILE A 169 -19.10 8.36 -12.02
C ILE A 169 -19.35 9.78 -11.48
N GLU A 170 -18.35 10.40 -10.87
CA GLU A 170 -18.44 11.78 -10.37
C GLU A 170 -18.60 12.78 -11.52
N GLU A 171 -17.85 12.60 -12.62
CA GLU A 171 -17.95 13.43 -13.82
C GLU A 171 -19.34 13.32 -14.48
N GLU A 172 -19.91 12.13 -14.60
CA GLU A 172 -21.28 11.94 -15.13
C GLU A 172 -22.37 12.66 -14.32
N LYS A 173 -22.17 12.83 -13.01
CA LYS A 173 -23.14 13.54 -12.14
C LYS A 173 -23.14 15.04 -12.38
N GLU A 174 -22.03 15.62 -12.82
CA GLU A 174 -21.90 17.05 -13.09
C GLU A 174 -22.55 17.42 -14.43
N ASP A 175 -22.47 16.55 -15.44
CA ASP A 175 -22.92 16.80 -16.81
C ASP A 175 -24.44 16.58 -17.02
N ASN A 176 -25.08 15.74 -16.22
CA ASN A 176 -26.51 15.37 -16.35
C ASN A 176 -27.52 16.52 -16.20
N ASN A 177 -27.07 17.75 -15.93
CA ASN A 177 -27.93 18.92 -15.94
C ASN A 177 -28.27 19.44 -17.35
N ASN A 178 -27.58 19.00 -18.42
CA ASN A 178 -27.65 19.68 -19.71
C ASN A 178 -28.05 18.88 -20.97
N GLU A 179 -28.01 17.54 -21.05
CA GLU A 179 -28.47 16.81 -22.26
C GLU A 179 -28.58 15.28 -22.04
N ILE A 180 -29.56 14.61 -22.66
CA ILE A 180 -29.99 13.22 -22.33
C ILE A 180 -29.29 12.12 -23.16
N GLU A 181 -28.57 12.44 -24.24
CA GLU A 181 -28.29 11.45 -25.31
C GLU A 181 -26.91 10.74 -25.29
N THR A 182 -26.00 11.03 -24.35
CA THR A 182 -24.61 10.48 -24.35
C THR A 182 -24.32 9.34 -23.36
N THR A 183 -25.32 8.84 -22.62
CA THR A 183 -25.11 8.02 -21.40
C THR A 183 -24.61 6.59 -21.60
N THR A 184 -24.88 5.96 -22.75
CA THR A 184 -24.59 4.52 -22.94
C THR A 184 -23.09 4.21 -23.01
N SER A 185 -22.28 5.08 -23.64
CA SER A 185 -20.85 4.81 -23.85
C SER A 185 -20.03 4.94 -22.57
N SER A 186 -20.37 5.91 -21.72
CA SER A 186 -19.60 6.20 -20.51
C SER A 186 -19.81 5.13 -19.42
N TYR A 187 -21.05 4.67 -19.25
CA TYR A 187 -21.38 3.55 -18.36
C TYR A 187 -20.60 2.27 -18.68
N SER A 188 -20.42 1.96 -19.97
CA SER A 188 -19.64 0.79 -20.41
C SER A 188 -18.17 0.86 -19.96
N LEU A 189 -17.56 2.05 -20.00
CA LEU A 189 -16.19 2.28 -19.54
C LEU A 189 -16.08 2.12 -18.02
N ILE A 190 -17.01 2.70 -17.26
CA ILE A 190 -17.08 2.56 -15.80
C ILE A 190 -17.16 1.08 -15.41
N MET A 191 -18.06 0.33 -16.05
CA MET A 191 -18.22 -1.11 -15.78
C MET A 191 -16.96 -1.91 -16.12
N THR A 192 -16.24 -1.52 -17.18
CA THR A 192 -14.96 -2.16 -17.54
C THR A 192 -13.90 -1.92 -16.45
N GLU A 193 -13.77 -0.69 -15.97
CA GLU A 193 -12.81 -0.34 -14.90
C GLU A 193 -13.14 -1.05 -13.57
N LEU A 194 -14.42 -1.12 -13.19
CA LEU A 194 -14.87 -1.86 -12.00
C LEU A 194 -14.65 -3.37 -12.12
N TYR A 195 -14.87 -3.94 -13.31
CA TYR A 195 -14.60 -5.35 -13.58
C TYR A 195 -13.11 -5.69 -13.42
N ILE A 196 -12.23 -4.86 -14.00
CA ILE A 196 -10.77 -5.02 -13.86
C ILE A 196 -10.37 -4.92 -12.39
N ALA A 197 -10.85 -3.91 -11.67
CA ALA A 197 -10.58 -3.75 -10.24
C ALA A 197 -11.01 -4.98 -9.44
N THR A 198 -12.22 -5.51 -9.71
CA THR A 198 -12.74 -6.73 -9.05
C THR A 198 -11.78 -7.90 -9.24
N LYS A 199 -11.34 -8.15 -10.49
CA LYS A 199 -10.46 -9.28 -10.81
C LYS A 199 -9.09 -9.17 -10.13
N LEU A 200 -8.54 -7.96 -10.08
CA LEU A 200 -7.25 -7.72 -9.43
C LEU A 200 -7.34 -7.85 -7.90
N TYR A 201 -8.44 -7.40 -7.29
CA TYR A 201 -8.69 -7.64 -5.86
C TYR A 201 -8.89 -9.12 -5.55
N GLU A 202 -9.68 -9.86 -6.35
CA GLU A 202 -9.87 -11.31 -6.21
C GLU A 202 -8.51 -12.04 -6.28
N LEU A 203 -7.64 -11.68 -7.22
CA LEU A 203 -6.30 -12.26 -7.35
C LEU A 203 -5.40 -11.91 -6.16
N SER A 204 -5.42 -10.65 -5.71
CA SER A 204 -4.65 -10.20 -4.54
C SER A 204 -5.07 -10.94 -3.27
N TYR A 205 -6.38 -11.11 -3.08
CA TYR A 205 -6.97 -11.88 -1.99
C TYR A 205 -6.50 -13.34 -2.02
N GLU A 206 -6.58 -13.99 -3.18
CA GLU A 206 -6.19 -15.39 -3.32
C GLU A 206 -4.69 -15.60 -3.02
N LEU A 207 -3.82 -14.74 -3.54
CA LEU A 207 -2.39 -14.80 -3.26
C LEU A 207 -2.09 -14.59 -1.78
N GLN A 208 -2.80 -13.66 -1.13
CA GLN A 208 -2.67 -13.42 0.30
C GLN A 208 -3.09 -14.64 1.13
N CYS A 209 -4.21 -15.28 0.79
CA CYS A 209 -4.65 -16.50 1.45
C CYS A 209 -3.65 -17.65 1.27
N ARG A 210 -3.11 -17.83 0.07
CA ARG A 210 -2.08 -18.85 -0.20
C ARG A 210 -0.82 -18.62 0.61
N GLU A 211 -0.40 -17.37 0.76
CA GLU A 211 0.81 -17.03 1.51
C GLU A 211 0.62 -17.23 3.02
N HIS A 212 -0.57 -16.95 3.55
CA HIS A 212 -0.90 -17.20 4.95
C HIS A 212 -0.80 -18.68 5.32
N VAL A 213 -1.36 -19.58 4.49
CA VAL A 213 -1.27 -21.05 4.71
C VAL A 213 0.18 -21.55 4.73
N ARG A 214 1.09 -20.93 3.97
CA ARG A 214 2.52 -21.32 4.00
C ARG A 214 3.19 -21.01 5.32
N ILE A 215 2.82 -19.91 5.97
CA ILE A 215 3.45 -19.47 7.22
C ILE A 215 3.06 -20.41 8.38
N GLU A 216 1.82 -20.90 8.40
CA GLU A 216 1.32 -21.80 9.46
C GLU A 216 1.95 -23.20 9.44
N THR A 217 2.53 -23.63 8.31
CA THR A 217 3.05 -24.99 8.14
C THR A 217 4.53 -25.14 8.52
N ILE A 218 5.21 -24.09 8.98
CA ILE A 218 6.63 -24.16 9.35
C ILE A 218 6.78 -24.89 10.71
N PRO A 219 7.37 -26.09 10.75
CA PRO A 219 7.50 -26.85 12.00
C PRO A 219 8.50 -26.17 12.93
N VAL A 220 8.06 -25.86 14.16
CA VAL A 220 8.91 -25.28 15.20
C VAL A 220 9.92 -26.34 15.65
N SER A 221 11.15 -26.24 15.16
CA SER A 221 12.29 -27.06 15.60
C SER A 221 12.58 -26.81 17.08
N ASN A 222 12.44 -27.85 17.90
CA ASN A 222 12.27 -27.77 19.35
C ASN A 222 13.55 -27.55 20.18
N ASN A 223 14.65 -27.08 19.57
CA ASN A 223 15.99 -27.26 20.15
C ASN A 223 16.58 -26.09 20.95
N ASN A 224 15.92 -24.93 21.11
CA ASN A 224 16.46 -23.83 21.94
C ASN A 224 15.36 -23.01 22.65
N VAL A 225 15.14 -23.29 23.93
CA VAL A 225 14.00 -22.77 24.74
C VAL A 225 14.13 -21.28 25.12
N SER A 226 15.32 -20.68 25.08
CA SER A 226 15.55 -19.37 25.70
C SER A 226 15.23 -18.13 24.83
N ASN A 227 14.89 -18.28 23.54
CA ASN A 227 14.60 -17.15 22.63
C ASN A 227 13.16 -17.12 22.07
N ASN A 228 12.24 -17.89 22.67
CA ASN A 228 10.94 -18.19 22.07
C ASN A 228 9.95 -16.99 22.04
N ASN A 229 10.06 -16.06 23.00
CA ASN A 229 9.09 -14.96 23.15
C ASN A 229 9.09 -13.97 21.97
N ASN A 230 10.26 -13.66 21.40
CA ASN A 230 10.35 -12.71 20.28
C ASN A 230 9.77 -13.28 18.99
N TYR A 231 9.90 -14.59 18.78
CA TYR A 231 9.38 -15.26 17.59
C TYR A 231 7.85 -15.28 17.57
N VAL A 232 7.23 -15.65 18.70
CA VAL A 232 5.77 -15.66 18.85
C VAL A 232 5.18 -14.27 18.62
N ASN A 233 5.82 -13.22 19.14
CA ASN A 233 5.37 -11.85 18.94
C ASN A 233 5.42 -11.42 17.46
N ASN A 234 6.48 -11.78 16.73
CA ASN A 234 6.60 -11.46 15.31
C ASN A 234 5.58 -12.20 14.44
N MET A 235 5.33 -13.49 14.73
CA MET A 235 4.30 -14.27 14.05
C MET A 235 2.91 -13.69 14.25
N ASN A 236 2.57 -13.31 15.49
CA ASN A 236 1.30 -12.67 15.80
C ASN A 236 1.15 -11.32 15.08
N LYS A 237 2.22 -10.52 15.01
CA LYS A 237 2.22 -9.26 14.26
C LYS A 237 1.94 -9.49 12.77
N GLN A 238 2.65 -10.41 12.14
CA GLN A 238 2.47 -10.74 10.73
C GLN A 238 1.07 -11.29 10.43
N HIS A 239 0.56 -12.18 11.28
CA HIS A 239 -0.81 -12.70 11.16
C HIS A 239 -1.82 -11.56 11.18
N LEU A 240 -1.62 -10.61 12.08
CA LEU A 240 -2.50 -9.47 12.22
C LEU A 240 -2.44 -8.53 11.01
N THR A 241 -1.25 -8.25 10.48
CA THR A 241 -1.07 -7.52 9.23
C THR A 241 -1.84 -8.14 8.08
N ASN A 242 -1.73 -9.47 7.95
CA ASN A 242 -2.39 -10.22 6.90
C ASN A 242 -3.91 -10.10 6.99
N LEU A 243 -4.46 -10.14 8.21
CA LEU A 243 -5.88 -9.90 8.45
C LEU A 243 -6.30 -8.46 8.14
N ARG A 244 -5.51 -7.45 8.52
CA ARG A 244 -5.79 -6.04 8.17
C ARG A 244 -5.89 -5.88 6.66
N PHE A 245 -4.95 -6.47 5.93
CA PHE A 245 -4.94 -6.40 4.47
C PHE A 245 -6.15 -7.09 3.86
N LEU A 246 -6.57 -8.25 4.41
CA LEU A 246 -7.79 -8.95 4.01
C LEU A 246 -9.04 -8.09 4.20
N ILE A 247 -9.17 -7.46 5.37
CA ILE A 247 -10.28 -6.54 5.69
C ILE A 247 -10.36 -5.42 4.65
N ILE A 248 -9.22 -4.82 4.27
CA ILE A 248 -9.17 -3.75 3.26
C ILE A 248 -9.65 -4.27 1.90
N ILE A 249 -9.15 -5.43 1.44
CA ILE A 249 -9.54 -6.00 0.14
C ILE A 249 -11.03 -6.34 0.14
N THR A 250 -11.52 -7.05 1.15
CA THR A 250 -12.93 -7.46 1.25
C THR A 250 -13.86 -6.26 1.30
N ASN A 251 -13.47 -5.20 2.01
CA ASN A 251 -14.24 -3.96 2.05
C ASN A 251 -14.34 -3.32 0.65
N ASN A 252 -13.21 -3.20 -0.06
CA ASN A 252 -13.18 -2.63 -1.42
C ASN A 252 -13.99 -3.48 -2.43
N LEU A 253 -13.92 -4.81 -2.34
CA LEU A 253 -14.73 -5.72 -3.14
C LEU A 253 -16.23 -5.58 -2.86
N GLY A 254 -16.60 -5.45 -1.58
CA GLY A 254 -17.97 -5.19 -1.16
C GLY A 254 -18.53 -3.94 -1.84
N GLU A 255 -17.78 -2.84 -1.79
CA GLU A 255 -18.19 -1.58 -2.41
C GLU A 255 -18.37 -1.69 -3.93
N ILE A 256 -17.46 -2.36 -4.64
CA ILE A 256 -17.63 -2.59 -6.08
C ILE A 256 -18.90 -3.40 -6.34
N HIS A 257 -19.13 -4.48 -5.59
CA HIS A 257 -20.35 -5.28 -5.74
C HIS A 257 -21.63 -4.49 -5.43
N ARG A 258 -21.59 -3.58 -4.45
CA ARG A 258 -22.69 -2.66 -4.14
C ARG A 258 -22.98 -1.74 -5.32
N VAL A 259 -21.94 -1.13 -5.91
CA VAL A 259 -22.07 -0.22 -7.06
C VAL A 259 -22.58 -0.93 -8.31
N ILE A 260 -22.13 -2.17 -8.58
CA ILE A 260 -22.60 -2.98 -9.72
C ILE A 260 -24.03 -3.55 -9.48
N GLY A 261 -24.56 -3.45 -8.27
CA GLY A 261 -25.88 -4.00 -7.91
C GLY A 261 -25.88 -5.51 -7.60
N ASN A 262 -24.71 -6.12 -7.39
CA ASN A 262 -24.60 -7.52 -6.99
C ASN A 262 -24.76 -7.69 -5.47
N GLN A 263 -26.00 -7.60 -5.00
CA GLN A 263 -26.33 -7.63 -3.57
C GLN A 263 -25.87 -8.91 -2.85
N LYS A 264 -25.94 -10.07 -3.51
CA LYS A 264 -25.49 -11.34 -2.91
C LYS A 264 -24.01 -11.29 -2.55
N LYS A 265 -23.15 -10.91 -3.50
CA LYS A 265 -21.70 -10.84 -3.25
C LYS A 265 -21.33 -9.73 -2.27
N TYR A 266 -22.03 -8.58 -2.31
CA TYR A 266 -21.87 -7.52 -1.33
C TYR A 266 -22.12 -8.03 0.11
N THR A 267 -23.25 -8.71 0.34
CA THR A 267 -23.57 -9.31 1.65
C THR A 267 -22.52 -10.31 2.10
N MET A 268 -22.02 -11.16 1.19
CA MET A 268 -20.94 -12.11 1.50
C MET A 268 -19.66 -11.40 1.93
N CYS A 269 -19.28 -10.30 1.24
CA CYS A 269 -18.11 -9.50 1.62
C CYS A 269 -18.30 -8.90 3.02
N LEU A 270 -19.48 -8.36 3.33
CA LEU A 270 -19.78 -7.79 4.65
C LEU A 270 -19.74 -8.85 5.77
N GLN A 271 -20.31 -10.03 5.53
CA GLN A 271 -20.26 -11.15 6.49
C GLN A 271 -18.82 -11.61 6.76
N HIS A 272 -18.00 -11.69 5.72
CA HIS A 272 -16.58 -12.04 5.86
C HIS A 272 -15.82 -10.96 6.63
N LEU A 273 -16.03 -9.69 6.30
CA LEU A 273 -15.44 -8.54 6.99
C LEU A 273 -15.73 -8.58 8.49
N LEU A 274 -17.00 -8.78 8.86
CA LEU A 274 -17.43 -8.89 10.26
C LEU A 274 -16.79 -10.09 10.97
N SER A 275 -16.71 -11.23 10.30
CA SER A 275 -16.04 -12.43 10.83
C SER A 275 -14.56 -12.15 11.13
N CYS A 276 -13.85 -11.46 10.23
CA CYS A 276 -12.45 -11.07 10.45
C CYS A 276 -12.30 -10.11 11.62
N ILE A 277 -13.17 -9.10 11.73
CA ILE A 277 -13.13 -8.13 12.84
C ILE A 277 -13.41 -8.84 14.17
N MET A 278 -14.43 -9.70 14.23
CA MET A 278 -14.75 -10.49 15.42
C MET A 278 -13.57 -11.37 15.84
N TYR A 279 -12.96 -12.09 14.89
CA TYR A 279 -11.78 -12.91 15.14
C TYR A 279 -10.62 -12.10 15.74
N ILE A 280 -10.34 -10.91 15.19
CA ILE A 280 -9.32 -10.00 15.73
C ILE A 280 -9.66 -9.58 17.15
N VAL A 281 -10.92 -9.23 17.44
CA VAL A 281 -11.34 -8.80 18.78
C VAL A 281 -11.21 -9.95 19.78
N ASP A 282 -11.65 -11.15 19.43
CA ASP A 282 -11.61 -12.33 20.30
C ASP A 282 -10.17 -12.76 20.61
N ASN A 283 -9.30 -12.82 19.61
CA ASN A 283 -7.88 -13.16 19.81
C ASN A 283 -7.17 -12.20 20.77
N ASN A 284 -7.55 -10.93 20.76
CA ASN A 284 -6.91 -9.94 21.62
C ASN A 284 -7.38 -10.01 23.08
N ARG A 285 -8.60 -10.50 23.35
CA ARG A 285 -9.08 -10.68 24.73
C ARG A 285 -8.18 -11.65 25.50
N ASN A 286 -7.74 -12.72 24.86
CA ASN A 286 -6.90 -13.75 25.47
C ASN A 286 -5.46 -13.27 25.78
N ASN A 287 -4.99 -12.20 25.12
CA ASN A 287 -3.62 -11.69 25.28
C ASN A 287 -3.49 -10.59 26.35
N PHE A 288 -4.60 -10.06 26.87
CA PHE A 288 -4.59 -8.91 27.78
C PHE A 288 -4.09 -9.25 29.19
N ASP A 289 -4.21 -10.52 29.61
CA ASP A 289 -3.93 -10.92 31.00
C ASP A 289 -2.43 -11.01 31.36
N ILE A 290 -1.52 -11.01 30.38
CA ILE A 290 -0.13 -11.46 30.64
C ILE A 290 0.90 -10.32 30.70
N SER A 291 0.68 -9.16 30.07
CA SER A 291 1.80 -8.21 29.85
C SER A 291 1.57 -6.75 30.26
N GLY A 292 0.36 -6.34 30.67
CA GLY A 292 0.05 -4.93 30.95
C GLY A 292 0.35 -3.97 29.78
N SER A 293 0.67 -4.50 28.60
CA SER A 293 1.03 -3.75 27.41
C SER A 293 -0.25 -3.30 26.71
N LYS A 294 -0.23 -2.09 26.12
CA LYS A 294 -1.36 -1.55 25.37
C LYS A 294 -1.90 -2.60 24.41
N SER A 295 -3.20 -2.89 24.51
CA SER A 295 -3.87 -3.91 23.71
C SER A 295 -3.55 -3.73 22.22
N LEU A 296 -3.22 -4.82 21.53
CA LEU A 296 -3.04 -4.83 20.07
C LEU A 296 -4.31 -4.34 19.35
N VAL A 297 -5.50 -4.53 19.96
CA VAL A 297 -6.76 -3.91 19.51
C VAL A 297 -6.63 -2.40 19.46
N HIS A 298 -6.01 -1.80 20.48
CA HIS A 298 -5.75 -0.38 20.50
C HIS A 298 -4.83 -0.03 19.32
N ILE A 299 -3.76 -0.76 19.04
CA ILE A 299 -2.88 -0.45 17.88
C ILE A 299 -3.61 -0.62 16.52
N LEU A 300 -4.55 -1.55 16.43
CA LEU A 300 -5.39 -1.75 15.24
C LEU A 300 -6.43 -0.64 15.07
N LEU A 301 -7.18 -0.38 16.15
CA LEU A 301 -8.38 0.44 16.14
C LEU A 301 -8.11 1.92 16.49
N ASP A 302 -7.00 2.24 17.18
CA ASP A 302 -6.51 3.62 17.40
C ASP A 302 -5.88 4.23 16.17
N SER A 303 -5.59 3.44 15.13
CA SER A 303 -5.52 4.08 13.83
C SER A 303 -6.95 4.52 13.50
N THR A 304 -7.32 5.68 14.04
CA THR A 304 -8.58 6.38 13.78
C THR A 304 -8.82 6.41 12.28
N GLU A 305 -7.75 6.47 11.48
CA GLU A 305 -7.75 6.36 10.02
C GLU A 305 -8.22 4.99 9.47
N PHE A 306 -7.82 3.86 10.07
CA PHE A 306 -8.30 2.52 9.65
C PHE A 306 -9.74 2.31 10.07
N VAL A 307 -10.08 2.66 11.30
CA VAL A 307 -11.45 2.49 11.81
C VAL A 307 -12.41 3.44 11.12
N GLU A 308 -12.03 4.71 10.90
CA GLU A 308 -12.80 5.59 10.03
C GLU A 308 -12.83 5.05 8.60
N GLY A 309 -11.72 4.55 8.05
CA GLY A 309 -11.71 3.97 6.70
C GLY A 309 -12.68 2.80 6.53
N VAL A 310 -12.73 1.91 7.51
CA VAL A 310 -13.61 0.73 7.57
C VAL A 310 -15.06 1.12 7.88
N ILE A 311 -15.31 1.89 8.94
CA ILE A 311 -16.66 2.29 9.38
C ILE A 311 -17.34 3.18 8.34
N ARG A 312 -16.57 4.09 7.74
CA ARG A 312 -17.10 5.13 6.85
C ARG A 312 -17.19 4.59 5.41
N ASN A 313 -16.76 3.34 5.19
CA ASN A 313 -16.95 2.55 3.98
C ASN A 313 -16.35 3.24 2.72
N ILE A 314 -15.18 3.87 2.90
CA ILE A 314 -14.72 4.92 1.99
C ILE A 314 -13.72 4.41 0.97
N SER A 315 -14.20 4.23 -0.26
CA SER A 315 -13.40 4.19 -1.48
C SER A 315 -12.66 5.51 -1.81
N SER A 316 -12.35 6.30 -0.79
CA SER A 316 -11.63 7.56 -0.93
C SER A 316 -10.51 7.66 0.12
N ILE A 317 -10.74 7.40 1.41
CA ILE A 317 -9.76 7.76 2.46
C ILE A 317 -8.59 6.76 2.57
N VAL A 318 -8.83 5.45 2.43
CA VAL A 318 -7.75 4.44 2.60
C VAL A 318 -6.63 4.61 1.56
N VAL A 319 -6.98 5.14 0.37
CA VAL A 319 -6.02 5.42 -0.71
C VAL A 319 -5.10 6.60 -0.39
N THR A 320 -5.58 7.60 0.35
CA THR A 320 -4.81 8.83 0.58
C THR A 320 -3.70 8.72 1.63
N THR A 321 -3.64 7.63 2.40
CA THR A 321 -2.71 7.51 3.53
C THR A 321 -1.81 6.28 3.46
N ILE A 322 -2.35 5.10 3.11
CA ILE A 322 -1.54 3.87 3.01
C ILE A 322 -0.61 3.90 1.80
N SER A 323 -1.04 4.51 0.69
CA SER A 323 -0.18 4.69 -0.48
C SER A 323 0.79 5.89 -0.35
N ALA A 324 0.62 6.77 0.64
CA ALA A 324 1.26 8.11 0.65
C ALA A 324 2.55 8.18 1.43
N SER A 325 2.75 7.25 2.35
CA SER A 325 3.84 7.28 3.30
C SER A 325 5.01 6.35 2.92
N ALA A 326 4.90 5.61 1.81
CA ALA A 326 5.95 4.71 1.34
C ALA A 326 6.99 5.37 0.41
N ALA A 327 7.05 6.70 0.33
CA ALA A 327 7.94 7.41 -0.60
C ALA A 327 8.52 8.68 0.00
#